data_AF-A0A6M8WFS2-F1
#
_entry.id   AF-A0A6M8WFS2-F1
#
_cell.length_a   1.000
_cell.length_b   1.000
_cell.length_c   1.000
_cell.angle_alpha   90.00
_cell.angle_beta   90.00
_cell.angle_gamma   90.00
#
_symmetry.space_group_name_H-M   'P 1'
#
loop_
_entity.id
_entity.type
_entity.pdbx_description
1 polymer ?
#
loop_
_entity_poly.entity_id
_entity_poly.type
_entity_poly.pdbx_seq_one_letter_code
_entity_poly.pdbx_strand_id
1 'polypeptide(L)'
;MAGERQSVDERVERLEKSVALLRLQIRALQDRLGASGEADEVAEERVVDTPSVSRPAVPPIVAGPPPEEAAVVGVEEAHGVVVPPVADAPVASDRGRVGLERRIGGQLFAIAGALIVVIGLALAVKVAIDAGWFRLLPPGLRCVGIALLGVAFLGAGEWLRTRVRAIAVAGCNAAGLGAMYVAAFASFGVFGLVSAPVAFVLMAGVAAIGFAIAMRHGFLSTAMLSLIGAYLVPILLARSDASPLVLPVYVLLLSVASLSLVVFRPQPFGRLRDVVWIGTGVLGFFWTLAESGDNTWIVLAFWAVAWGLHQAELLLSARARRWSTRPAHRAGGGTGVSSPCCSRSRRRRGRSGSRRSCSGRKRLCRTGSRRRRRLS
;
A
#
# COMPACT_ATOMS: atom_id res chain seq x y z
N MET A 1 15.82 -69.70 21.47
CA MET A 1 16.92 -68.76 21.11
C MET A 1 17.25 -68.80 19.61
N ALA A 2 17.48 -69.97 18.99
CA ALA A 2 17.86 -70.04 17.56
C ALA A 2 16.71 -69.71 16.58
N GLY A 3 15.50 -70.22 16.81
CA GLY A 3 14.34 -69.99 15.93
C GLY A 3 13.82 -68.54 15.92
N GLU A 4 14.02 -67.80 17.02
CA GLU A 4 13.61 -66.40 17.14
C GLU A 4 14.53 -65.47 16.34
N ARG A 5 15.83 -65.81 16.25
CA ARG A 5 16.78 -65.09 15.41
C ARG A 5 16.48 -65.29 13.92
N GLN A 6 16.17 -66.52 13.50
CA GLN A 6 15.76 -66.79 12.12
C GLN A 6 14.52 -66.01 11.69
N SER A 7 13.53 -65.85 12.57
CA SER A 7 12.33 -65.05 12.29
C SER A 7 12.62 -63.55 12.18
N VAL A 8 13.57 -63.03 12.97
CA VAL A 8 13.98 -61.62 12.89
C VAL A 8 14.74 -61.35 11.58
N ASP A 9 15.66 -62.24 11.20
CA ASP A 9 16.44 -62.09 9.97
C ASP A 9 15.55 -62.10 8.72
N GLU A 10 14.54 -62.98 8.68
CA GLU A 10 13.56 -63.03 7.58
C GLU A 10 12.68 -61.76 7.49
N ARG A 11 12.37 -61.14 8.64
CA ARG A 11 11.62 -59.87 8.69
C ARG A 11 12.48 -58.70 8.22
N VAL A 12 13.76 -58.69 8.57
CA VAL A 12 14.72 -57.66 8.13
C VAL A 12 14.89 -57.73 6.62
N GLU A 13 15.08 -58.93 6.06
CA GLU A 13 15.22 -59.10 4.62
C GLU A 13 13.95 -58.66 3.84
N ARG A 14 12.77 -58.93 4.40
CA ARG A 14 11.49 -58.46 3.83
C ARG A 14 11.34 -56.94 3.87
N LEU A 15 11.80 -56.30 4.95
CA LEU A 15 11.81 -54.84 5.09
C LEU A 15 12.79 -54.19 4.10
N GLU A 16 13.99 -54.75 3.95
CA GLU A 16 15.00 -54.24 3.02
C GLU A 16 14.51 -54.32 1.56
N LYS A 17 13.89 -55.44 1.17
CA LYS A 17 13.26 -55.59 -0.15
C LYS A 17 12.13 -54.57 -0.37
N SER A 18 11.32 -54.31 0.65
CA SER A 18 10.22 -53.34 0.58
C SER A 18 10.73 -51.91 0.41
N VAL A 19 11.78 -51.53 1.15
CA VAL A 19 12.43 -50.21 1.03
C VAL A 19 13.09 -50.03 -0.33
N ALA A 20 13.73 -51.08 -0.86
CA ALA A 20 14.31 -51.05 -2.21
C ALA A 20 13.24 -50.82 -3.29
N LEU A 21 12.09 -51.50 -3.20
CA LEU A 21 10.97 -51.30 -4.12
C LEU A 21 10.38 -49.90 -4.04
N LEU A 22 10.17 -49.36 -2.83
CA LEU A 22 9.68 -47.99 -2.66
C LEU A 22 10.63 -46.94 -3.27
N ARG A 23 11.94 -47.11 -3.09
CA ARG A 23 12.94 -46.20 -3.67
C ARG A 23 12.91 -46.21 -5.20
N LEU A 24 12.68 -47.37 -5.81
CA LEU A 24 12.52 -47.49 -7.26
C LEU A 24 11.23 -46.82 -7.74
N GLN A 25 10.12 -46.98 -7.02
CA GLN A 25 8.86 -46.30 -7.34
C GLN A 25 8.96 -44.78 -7.25
N ILE A 26 9.63 -44.25 -6.22
CA ILE A 26 9.84 -42.81 -6.06
C ILE A 26 10.67 -42.25 -7.21
N ARG A 27 11.75 -42.93 -7.61
CA ARG A 27 12.56 -42.52 -8.77
C ARG A 27 11.75 -42.52 -10.06
N ALA A 28 10.95 -43.57 -10.31
CA ALA A 28 10.10 -43.63 -11.49
C ALA A 28 9.02 -42.53 -11.52
N LEU A 29 8.48 -42.12 -10.36
CA LEU A 29 7.56 -40.99 -10.25
C LEU A 29 8.28 -39.64 -10.47
N GLN A 30 9.49 -39.48 -9.93
CA GLN A 30 10.31 -38.29 -10.15
C GLN A 30 10.68 -38.13 -11.63
N ASP A 31 11.06 -39.20 -12.32
CA ASP A 31 11.36 -39.15 -13.76
C ASP A 31 10.13 -38.79 -14.58
N ARG A 32 8.95 -39.30 -14.23
CA ARG A 32 7.69 -38.92 -14.89
C ARG A 32 7.34 -37.44 -14.66
N LEU A 33 7.52 -36.93 -13.45
CA LEU A 33 7.28 -35.53 -13.13
C LEU A 33 8.32 -34.60 -13.77
N GLY A 34 9.58 -35.02 -13.84
CA GLY A 34 10.65 -34.30 -14.56
C GLY A 34 10.38 -34.23 -16.06
N ALA A 35 10.02 -35.36 -16.68
CA ALA A 35 9.66 -35.41 -18.09
C ALA A 35 8.38 -34.61 -18.42
N SER A 36 7.40 -34.56 -17.50
CA SER A 36 6.23 -33.69 -17.64
C SER A 36 6.56 -32.21 -17.44
N GLY A 37 7.52 -31.88 -16.56
CA GLY A 37 8.03 -30.52 -16.38
C GLY A 37 8.73 -29.98 -17.64
N GLU A 38 9.58 -30.78 -18.28
CA GLU A 38 10.23 -30.40 -19.55
C GLU A 38 9.25 -30.34 -20.73
N ALA A 39 8.18 -31.14 -20.73
CA ALA A 39 7.16 -31.09 -21.78
C ALA A 39 6.27 -29.82 -21.69
N ASP A 40 5.95 -29.35 -20.48
CA ASP A 40 5.25 -28.07 -20.29
C ASP A 40 6.16 -26.86 -20.55
N GLU A 41 7.45 -26.94 -20.22
CA GLU A 41 8.41 -25.84 -20.46
C GLU A 41 8.77 -25.69 -21.96
N VAL A 42 8.78 -26.78 -22.75
CA VAL A 42 9.00 -26.73 -24.20
C VAL A 42 7.72 -26.43 -25.00
N ALA A 43 6.53 -26.67 -24.44
CA ALA A 43 5.27 -26.36 -25.09
C ALA A 43 4.92 -24.86 -25.09
N GLU A 44 5.37 -24.09 -24.10
CA GLU A 44 5.12 -22.64 -24.06
C GLU A 44 6.12 -21.83 -24.92
N GLU A 45 7.32 -22.38 -25.22
CA GLU A 45 8.32 -21.69 -26.07
C GLU A 45 8.13 -21.93 -27.58
N ARG A 46 7.29 -22.89 -28.03
CA ARG A 46 7.21 -23.27 -29.46
C ARG A 46 5.99 -22.76 -30.25
N VAL A 47 5.21 -21.81 -29.73
CA VAL A 47 4.02 -21.28 -30.44
C VAL A 47 4.29 -19.97 -31.21
N VAL A 48 5.54 -19.52 -31.32
CA VAL A 48 5.92 -18.40 -32.20
C VAL A 48 6.95 -18.83 -33.24
N ASP A 49 6.54 -19.62 -34.24
CA ASP A 49 7.00 -19.37 -35.60
C ASP A 49 6.08 -19.97 -36.69
N THR A 50 6.08 -19.27 -37.82
CA THR A 50 5.04 -19.20 -38.86
C THR A 50 5.19 -20.30 -39.93
N PRO A 51 4.16 -20.55 -40.76
CA PRO A 51 4.47 -20.58 -42.20
C PRO A 51 3.58 -19.66 -43.04
N SER A 52 4.29 -18.94 -43.90
CA SER A 52 3.88 -18.16 -45.07
C SER A 52 2.81 -18.81 -45.94
N VAL A 53 1.89 -18.00 -46.52
CA VAL A 53 1.59 -17.93 -47.97
C VAL A 53 0.54 -16.83 -48.29
N SER A 54 0.81 -16.13 -49.40
CA SER A 54 -0.09 -15.32 -50.26
C SER A 54 -0.37 -13.85 -49.91
N ARG A 55 0.36 -12.98 -50.62
CA ARG A 55 0.16 -11.54 -50.79
C ARG A 55 -0.68 -11.28 -52.05
N PRO A 56 -1.82 -10.56 -51.99
CA PRO A 56 -2.40 -9.92 -53.17
C PRO A 56 -1.82 -8.52 -53.36
N ALA A 57 -1.58 -8.16 -54.61
CA ALA A 57 -0.98 -6.92 -55.06
C ALA A 57 -1.87 -5.68 -54.82
N VAL A 58 -1.25 -4.56 -54.48
CA VAL A 58 -1.85 -3.21 -54.47
C VAL A 58 -1.10 -2.36 -55.52
N PRO A 59 -1.81 -1.62 -56.40
CA PRO A 59 -1.23 -0.88 -57.54
C PRO A 59 -0.40 0.36 -57.12
N PRO A 60 0.40 0.94 -58.04
CA PRO A 60 1.41 1.94 -57.70
C PRO A 60 0.80 3.32 -57.46
N ILE A 61 1.26 3.99 -56.40
CA ILE A 61 1.00 5.40 -56.13
C ILE A 61 1.92 6.22 -57.06
N VAL A 62 1.30 7.02 -57.92
CA VAL A 62 1.95 7.99 -58.81
C VAL A 62 2.53 9.13 -57.98
N ALA A 63 3.80 9.45 -58.24
CA ALA A 63 4.52 10.57 -57.66
C ALA A 63 4.10 11.92 -58.26
N GLY A 64 4.03 12.95 -57.41
CA GLY A 64 4.14 14.36 -57.77
C GLY A 64 5.26 15.03 -56.94
N PRO A 65 6.17 15.84 -57.54
CA PRO A 65 7.38 16.39 -56.89
C PRO A 65 7.19 17.81 -56.26
N PRO A 66 8.21 18.34 -55.54
CA PRO A 66 8.15 19.40 -54.50
C PRO A 66 8.54 20.80 -55.01
N PRO A 67 8.56 21.84 -54.14
CA PRO A 67 9.85 22.44 -53.70
C PRO A 67 9.86 22.86 -52.20
N GLU A 68 10.92 22.56 -51.43
CA GLU A 68 12.08 23.44 -51.14
C GLU A 68 11.72 24.44 -49.99
N GLU A 69 12.43 24.53 -48.86
CA GLU A 69 13.84 24.94 -48.79
C GLU A 69 14.40 24.79 -47.35
N ALA A 70 15.64 24.27 -47.32
CA ALA A 70 16.78 24.54 -46.44
C ALA A 70 16.72 24.54 -44.90
N ALA A 71 17.66 23.78 -44.37
CA ALA A 71 18.19 23.76 -43.00
C ALA A 71 18.96 25.03 -42.62
N VAL A 72 19.04 25.34 -41.32
CA VAL A 72 20.29 25.68 -40.61
C VAL A 72 20.13 25.55 -39.09
N VAL A 73 21.12 24.93 -38.48
CA VAL A 73 21.36 24.88 -37.03
C VAL A 73 22.00 26.20 -36.59
N GLY A 74 21.54 26.78 -35.48
CA GLY A 74 22.15 27.91 -34.79
C GLY A 74 21.71 27.97 -33.33
N VAL A 75 22.69 27.91 -32.41
CA VAL A 75 22.57 28.06 -30.95
C VAL A 75 22.40 29.54 -30.61
N GLU A 76 21.48 29.92 -29.71
CA GLU A 76 21.70 30.76 -28.51
C GLU A 76 20.36 31.15 -27.83
N GLU A 77 20.40 31.31 -26.51
CA GLU A 77 19.35 31.52 -25.52
C GLU A 77 18.29 32.61 -25.80
N ALA A 78 17.04 32.36 -25.36
CA ALA A 78 16.39 33.15 -24.30
C ALA A 78 14.94 32.71 -24.05
N HIS A 79 14.66 32.39 -22.77
CA HIS A 79 13.42 32.71 -22.06
C HIS A 79 12.07 32.13 -22.53
N GLY A 80 11.65 31.09 -21.79
CA GLY A 80 10.37 31.08 -21.08
C GLY A 80 9.10 31.01 -21.93
N VAL A 81 8.69 29.79 -22.31
CA VAL A 81 7.30 29.54 -22.71
C VAL A 81 6.55 28.87 -21.57
N VAL A 82 5.76 29.69 -20.89
CA VAL A 82 4.68 29.34 -19.97
C VAL A 82 3.71 28.39 -20.67
N VAL A 83 3.58 27.16 -20.17
CA VAL A 83 2.49 26.26 -20.57
C VAL A 83 1.16 26.87 -20.11
N PRO A 84 0.15 27.01 -20.99
CA PRO A 84 -1.07 27.74 -20.67
C PRO A 84 -1.88 27.03 -19.56
N PRO A 85 -2.57 27.78 -18.69
CA PRO A 85 -3.47 27.21 -17.71
C PRO A 85 -4.72 26.70 -18.43
N VAL A 86 -5.00 25.40 -18.31
CA VAL A 86 -6.27 24.81 -18.76
C VAL A 86 -7.39 25.41 -17.90
N ALA A 87 -8.16 26.31 -18.52
CA ALA A 87 -9.30 26.96 -17.89
C ALA A 87 -10.47 25.98 -17.69
N ASP A 88 -11.08 26.07 -16.52
CA ASP A 88 -12.30 25.37 -16.11
C ASP A 88 -13.49 25.71 -17.03
N ALA A 89 -14.07 24.71 -17.68
CA ALA A 89 -15.44 24.77 -18.19
C ALA A 89 -16.40 24.14 -17.17
N PRO A 90 -17.50 24.81 -16.78
CA PRO A 90 -18.37 24.33 -15.70
C PRO A 90 -19.37 23.32 -16.24
N VAL A 91 -19.10 22.01 -16.10
CA VAL A 91 -20.14 20.99 -16.22
C VAL A 91 -20.92 20.95 -14.91
N ALA A 92 -22.15 21.42 -14.96
CA ALA A 92 -23.11 21.26 -13.87
C ALA A 92 -23.50 19.78 -13.73
N SER A 93 -23.62 19.34 -12.47
CA SER A 93 -24.19 18.09 -11.97
C SER A 93 -23.56 16.75 -12.41
N ASP A 94 -22.39 16.40 -11.84
CA ASP A 94 -22.13 15.07 -11.22
C ASP A 94 -20.90 15.08 -10.29
N ARG A 95 -20.86 16.03 -9.34
CA ARG A 95 -19.71 16.18 -8.42
C ARG A 95 -19.59 15.05 -7.39
N GLY A 96 -20.58 14.16 -7.32
CA GLY A 96 -20.63 13.02 -6.40
C GLY A 96 -20.02 11.74 -6.98
N ARG A 97 -20.41 11.33 -8.20
CA ARG A 97 -19.89 10.08 -8.80
C ARG A 97 -18.47 10.23 -9.32
N VAL A 98 -18.14 11.32 -10.02
CA VAL A 98 -16.77 11.58 -10.49
C VAL A 98 -15.80 11.74 -9.31
N GLY A 99 -16.29 12.26 -8.18
CA GLY A 99 -15.52 12.36 -6.93
C GLY A 99 -15.26 11.01 -6.25
N LEU A 100 -16.24 10.11 -6.27
CA LEU A 100 -16.12 8.75 -5.72
C LEU A 100 -15.25 7.85 -6.61
N GLU A 101 -15.46 7.88 -7.92
CA GLU A 101 -14.64 7.14 -8.90
C GLU A 101 -13.18 7.58 -8.85
N ARG A 102 -12.93 8.89 -8.79
CA ARG A 102 -11.55 9.40 -8.66
C ARG A 102 -10.91 9.06 -7.32
N ARG A 103 -11.67 8.98 -6.24
CA ARG A 103 -11.18 8.57 -4.91
C ARG A 103 -10.97 7.07 -4.78
N ILE A 104 -11.86 6.26 -5.35
CA ILE A 104 -11.78 4.80 -5.33
C ILE A 104 -10.70 4.33 -6.30
N GLY A 105 -10.74 4.81 -7.54
CA GLY A 105 -9.73 4.53 -8.56
C GLY A 105 -8.35 5.01 -8.13
N GLY A 106 -8.20 6.27 -7.74
CA GLY A 106 -6.90 6.81 -7.35
C GLY A 106 -6.25 6.08 -6.17
N GLN A 107 -7.06 5.61 -5.20
CA GLN A 107 -6.53 4.86 -4.06
C GLN A 107 -6.20 3.40 -4.42
N LEU A 108 -7.05 2.72 -5.20
CA LEU A 108 -6.79 1.37 -5.67
C LEU A 108 -5.54 1.32 -6.56
N PHE A 109 -5.39 2.26 -7.49
CA PHE A 109 -4.19 2.36 -8.32
C PHE A 109 -2.94 2.68 -7.49
N ALA A 110 -3.06 3.51 -6.45
CA ALA A 110 -1.93 3.77 -5.55
C ALA A 110 -1.53 2.51 -4.76
N ILE A 111 -2.49 1.69 -4.32
CA ILE A 111 -2.23 0.42 -3.65
C ILE A 111 -1.62 -0.60 -4.63
N ALA A 112 -2.21 -0.75 -5.82
CA ALA A 112 -1.71 -1.65 -6.85
C ALA A 112 -0.30 -1.28 -7.30
N GLY A 113 -0.03 0.01 -7.54
CA GLY A 113 1.30 0.51 -7.88
C GLY A 113 2.32 0.26 -6.77
N ALA A 114 1.93 0.48 -5.51
CA ALA A 114 2.78 0.14 -4.37
C ALA A 114 3.09 -1.37 -4.32
N LEU A 115 2.10 -2.23 -4.53
CA LEU A 115 2.28 -3.68 -4.54
C LEU A 115 3.21 -4.14 -5.67
N ILE A 116 3.03 -3.60 -6.88
CA ILE A 116 3.90 -3.87 -8.04
C ILE A 116 5.35 -3.47 -7.73
N VAL A 117 5.58 -2.33 -7.06
CA VAL A 117 6.92 -1.90 -6.64
C VAL A 117 7.53 -2.89 -5.65
N VAL A 118 6.77 -3.36 -4.66
CA VAL A 118 7.24 -4.37 -3.70
C VAL A 118 7.60 -5.69 -4.40
N ILE A 119 6.73 -6.17 -5.30
CA ILE A 119 6.97 -7.40 -6.07
C ILE A 119 8.20 -7.22 -6.96
N GLY A 120 8.29 -6.11 -7.69
CA GLY A 120 9.44 -5.79 -8.54
C GLY A 120 10.75 -5.75 -7.74
N LEU A 121 10.71 -5.23 -6.51
CA LEU A 121 11.87 -5.23 -5.63
C LEU A 121 12.22 -6.63 -5.12
N ALA A 122 11.22 -7.46 -4.77
CA ALA A 122 11.43 -8.85 -4.39
C ALA A 122 12.09 -9.64 -5.54
N LEU A 123 11.60 -9.44 -6.77
CA LEU A 123 12.17 -10.04 -7.98
C LEU A 123 13.56 -9.49 -8.27
N ALA A 124 13.80 -8.19 -8.12
CA ALA A 124 15.13 -7.61 -8.29
C ALA A 124 16.14 -8.20 -7.30
N VAL A 125 15.74 -8.40 -6.03
CA VAL A 125 16.56 -9.08 -5.03
C VAL A 125 16.81 -10.53 -5.43
N LYS A 126 15.77 -11.25 -5.87
CA LYS A 126 15.91 -12.63 -6.35
C LYS A 126 16.90 -12.72 -7.51
N VAL A 127 16.73 -11.90 -8.55
CA VAL A 127 17.64 -11.82 -9.70
C VAL A 127 19.06 -11.47 -9.27
N ALA A 128 19.24 -10.54 -8.34
CA ALA A 128 20.57 -10.16 -7.86
C ALA A 128 21.25 -11.29 -7.05
N ILE A 129 20.47 -12.13 -6.37
CA ILE A 129 20.98 -13.34 -5.70
C ILE A 129 21.35 -14.39 -6.75
N ASP A 130 20.48 -14.65 -7.72
CA ASP A 130 20.65 -15.68 -8.75
C ASP A 130 21.80 -15.34 -9.71
N ALA A 131 21.94 -14.07 -10.09
CA ALA A 131 23.04 -13.57 -10.93
C ALA A 131 24.40 -13.55 -10.21
N GLY A 132 24.45 -13.91 -8.91
CA GLY A 132 25.69 -14.01 -8.16
C GLY A 132 26.40 -12.67 -7.91
N TRP A 133 25.72 -11.52 -8.10
CA TRP A 133 26.31 -10.18 -7.91
C TRP A 133 26.92 -10.00 -6.52
N PHE A 134 26.36 -10.69 -5.53
CA PHE A 134 26.80 -10.63 -4.13
C PHE A 134 27.58 -11.86 -3.67
N ARG A 135 28.12 -12.70 -4.58
CA ARG A 135 28.80 -13.96 -4.22
C ARG A 135 29.93 -13.76 -3.20
N LEU A 136 30.58 -12.59 -3.18
CA LEU A 136 31.62 -12.23 -2.21
C LEU A 136 31.09 -11.78 -0.84
N LEU A 137 29.82 -11.38 -0.72
CA LEU A 137 29.24 -10.90 0.55
C LEU A 137 28.62 -12.06 1.34
N PRO A 138 28.84 -12.12 2.67
CA PRO A 138 28.13 -13.05 3.56
C PRO A 138 26.61 -12.87 3.44
N PRO A 139 25.81 -13.95 3.57
CA PRO A 139 24.35 -13.89 3.49
C PRO A 139 23.72 -12.83 4.41
N GLY A 140 24.24 -12.67 5.63
CA GLY A 140 23.74 -11.66 6.58
C GLY A 140 23.97 -10.23 6.12
N LEU A 141 25.12 -9.95 5.50
CA LEU A 141 25.46 -8.62 4.99
C LEU A 141 24.56 -8.22 3.80
N ARG A 142 24.12 -9.19 3.00
CA ARG A 142 23.14 -8.97 1.91
C ARG A 142 21.79 -8.53 2.47
N CYS A 143 21.27 -9.24 3.48
CA CYS A 143 20.03 -8.87 4.16
C CYS A 143 20.12 -7.48 4.79
N VAL A 144 21.23 -7.18 5.47
CA VAL A 144 21.46 -5.85 6.06
C VAL A 144 21.55 -4.78 4.96
N GLY A 145 22.21 -5.05 3.83
CA GLY A 145 22.27 -4.12 2.69
C GLY A 145 20.90 -3.79 2.12
N ILE A 146 20.03 -4.79 1.94
CA ILE A 146 18.65 -4.59 1.47
C ILE A 146 17.83 -3.81 2.52
N ALA A 147 17.99 -4.13 3.81
CA ALA A 147 17.32 -3.41 4.88
C ALA A 147 17.76 -1.94 4.96
N LEU A 148 19.07 -1.67 4.82
CA LEU A 148 19.64 -0.33 4.78
C LEU A 148 19.16 0.46 3.55
N LEU A 149 19.07 -0.21 2.39
CA LEU A 149 18.44 0.38 1.20
C LEU A 149 17.00 0.79 1.51
N GLY A 150 16.24 -0.07 2.19
CA GLY A 150 14.88 0.25 2.65
C GLY A 150 14.83 1.49 3.55
N VAL A 151 15.71 1.57 4.54
CA VAL A 151 15.84 2.74 5.42
C VAL A 151 16.23 4.00 4.64
N ALA A 152 17.11 3.88 3.64
CA ALA A 152 17.48 4.99 2.77
C ALA A 152 16.29 5.49 1.94
N PHE A 153 15.47 4.58 1.40
CA PHE A 153 14.21 4.94 0.71
C PHE A 153 13.21 5.63 1.66
N LEU A 154 13.06 5.13 2.90
CA LEU A 154 12.22 5.78 3.90
C LEU A 154 12.72 7.20 4.23
N GLY A 155 14.03 7.37 4.42
CA GLY A 155 14.66 8.67 4.66
C GLY A 155 14.53 9.62 3.47
N ALA A 156 14.70 9.10 2.25
CA ALA A 156 14.49 9.87 1.02
C ALA A 156 13.02 10.33 0.90
N GLY A 157 12.06 9.49 1.30
CA GLY A 157 10.65 9.85 1.36
C GLY A 157 10.38 11.05 2.28
N GLU A 158 11.00 11.10 3.45
CA GLU A 158 10.87 12.24 4.38
C GLU A 158 11.56 13.49 3.83
N TRP A 159 12.76 13.36 3.26
CA TRP A 159 13.48 14.51 2.70
C TRP A 159 12.75 15.12 1.49
N LEU A 160 12.18 14.28 0.63
CA LEU A 160 11.48 14.71 -0.58
C LEU A 160 10.09 15.31 -0.27
N ARG A 161 9.60 15.17 0.97
CA ARG A 161 8.28 15.63 1.42
C ARG A 161 7.98 17.10 1.11
N THR A 162 8.97 17.98 1.23
CA THR A 162 8.78 19.43 0.99
C THR A 162 8.95 19.82 -0.47
N ARG A 163 9.41 18.90 -1.34
CA ARG A 163 9.83 19.21 -2.71
C ARG A 163 9.01 18.53 -3.80
N VAL A 164 8.30 17.42 -3.50
CA VAL A 164 7.52 16.69 -4.52
C VAL A 164 6.07 16.43 -4.13
N ARG A 165 5.30 15.97 -5.13
CA ARG A 165 3.91 15.54 -4.98
C ARG A 165 3.81 14.37 -4.00
N ALA A 166 2.75 14.36 -3.19
CA ALA A 166 2.43 13.32 -2.21
C ALA A 166 2.48 11.88 -2.75
N ILE A 167 2.15 11.67 -4.03
CA ILE A 167 2.17 10.35 -4.67
C ILE A 167 3.59 9.77 -4.75
N ALA A 168 4.58 10.60 -5.08
CA ALA A 168 5.98 10.16 -5.16
C ALA A 168 6.52 9.79 -3.77
N VAL A 169 6.15 10.56 -2.73
CA VAL A 169 6.48 10.25 -1.34
C VAL A 169 5.85 8.93 -0.89
N ALA A 170 4.58 8.68 -1.25
CA ALA A 170 3.91 7.42 -0.93
C ALA A 170 4.58 6.21 -1.61
N GLY A 171 4.99 6.35 -2.88
CA GLY A 171 5.73 5.31 -3.61
C GLY A 171 7.11 5.04 -3.01
N CYS A 172 7.84 6.08 -2.60
CA CYS A 172 9.14 5.95 -1.95
C CYS A 172 9.02 5.23 -0.59
N ASN A 173 8.00 5.57 0.20
CA ASN A 173 7.71 4.87 1.45
C ASN A 173 7.31 3.41 1.22
N ALA A 174 6.51 3.14 0.18
CA ALA A 174 6.12 1.78 -0.20
C ALA A 174 7.33 0.94 -0.61
N ALA A 175 8.24 1.50 -1.41
CA ALA A 175 9.50 0.85 -1.80
C ALA A 175 10.38 0.56 -0.58
N GLY A 176 10.51 1.52 0.34
CA GLY A 176 11.28 1.36 1.57
C GLY A 176 10.74 0.27 2.49
N LEU A 177 9.43 0.26 2.75
CA LEU A 177 8.78 -0.80 3.52
C LEU A 177 8.88 -2.16 2.81
N GLY A 178 8.67 -2.19 1.50
CA GLY A 178 8.84 -3.38 0.68
C GLY A 178 10.23 -3.97 0.80
N ALA A 179 11.27 -3.14 0.73
CA ALA A 179 12.66 -3.55 0.86
C ALA A 179 12.91 -4.21 2.22
N MET A 180 12.41 -3.61 3.31
CA MET A 180 12.57 -4.16 4.64
C MET A 180 11.80 -5.48 4.82
N TYR A 181 10.59 -5.59 4.26
CA TYR A 181 9.83 -6.85 4.22
C TYR A 181 10.60 -7.94 3.46
N VAL A 182 11.09 -7.63 2.25
CA VAL A 182 11.88 -8.57 1.45
C VAL A 182 13.16 -8.97 2.17
N ALA A 183 13.86 -8.05 2.82
CA ALA A 183 15.06 -8.33 3.61
C ALA A 183 14.78 -9.29 4.77
N ALA A 184 13.72 -9.02 5.54
CA ALA A 184 13.29 -9.88 6.64
C ALA A 184 12.85 -11.26 6.13
N PHE A 185 12.09 -11.33 5.03
CA PHE A 185 11.67 -12.59 4.44
C PHE A 185 12.87 -13.39 3.94
N ALA A 186 13.78 -12.76 3.18
CA ALA A 186 14.98 -13.40 2.66
C ALA A 186 15.87 -13.96 3.77
N SER A 187 15.97 -13.26 4.91
CA SER A 187 16.75 -13.73 6.06
C SER A 187 16.28 -15.09 6.60
N PHE A 188 14.99 -15.38 6.50
CA PHE A 188 14.37 -16.61 6.97
C PHE A 188 14.15 -17.62 5.85
N GLY A 189 13.47 -17.22 4.77
CA GLY A 189 13.00 -18.11 3.71
C GLY A 189 14.05 -18.47 2.67
N VAL A 190 15.00 -17.58 2.38
CA VAL A 190 16.03 -17.83 1.36
C VAL A 190 17.33 -18.31 2.00
N PHE A 191 17.79 -17.64 3.05
CA PHE A 191 19.10 -17.90 3.62
C PHE A 191 19.07 -18.66 4.96
N GLY A 192 17.91 -18.76 5.62
CA GLY A 192 17.77 -19.52 6.88
C GLY A 192 18.64 -19.00 8.05
N LEU A 193 19.01 -17.72 8.08
CA LEU A 193 19.86 -17.14 9.13
C LEU A 193 19.16 -17.03 10.49
N VAL A 194 17.84 -16.92 10.43
CA VAL A 194 17.02 -16.46 11.56
C VAL A 194 15.93 -17.50 11.82
N SER A 195 15.59 -17.73 13.09
CA SER A 195 14.48 -18.62 13.45
C SER A 195 13.12 -17.99 13.13
N ALA A 196 12.08 -18.81 12.97
CA ALA A 196 10.73 -18.32 12.64
C ALA A 196 10.24 -17.22 13.62
N PRO A 197 10.38 -17.36 14.96
CA PRO A 197 9.92 -16.33 15.89
C PRO A 197 10.62 -14.98 15.70
N VAL A 198 11.94 -15.00 15.45
CA VAL A 198 12.70 -13.76 15.25
C VAL A 198 12.33 -13.10 13.92
N ALA A 199 12.08 -13.89 12.86
CA ALA A 199 11.58 -13.38 11.59
C ALA A 199 10.19 -12.74 11.73
N PHE A 200 9.28 -13.35 12.50
CA PHE A 200 7.99 -12.77 12.85
C PHE A 200 8.13 -11.42 13.56
N VAL A 201 9.01 -11.32 14.55
CA VAL A 201 9.25 -10.06 15.29
C VAL A 201 9.83 -8.98 14.37
N LEU A 202 10.77 -9.33 13.49
CA LEU A 202 11.33 -8.39 12.51
C LEU A 202 10.24 -7.86 11.56
N MET A 203 9.43 -8.75 11.00
CA MET A 203 8.32 -8.40 10.12
C MET A 203 7.28 -7.52 10.84
N ALA A 204 6.93 -7.85 12.08
CA ALA A 204 6.05 -7.05 12.91
C ALA A 204 6.64 -5.65 13.19
N GLY A 205 7.96 -5.56 13.38
CA GLY A 205 8.68 -4.29 13.50
C GLY A 205 8.57 -3.43 12.23
N VAL A 206 8.72 -4.05 11.05
CA VAL A 206 8.53 -3.35 9.76
C VAL A 206 7.08 -2.87 9.62
N ALA A 207 6.09 -3.69 10.01
CA ALA A 207 4.70 -3.28 10.02
C ALA A 207 4.45 -2.07 10.95
N ALA A 208 5.04 -2.09 12.16
CA ALA A 208 4.95 -1.00 13.13
C ALA A 208 5.57 0.29 12.58
N ILE A 209 6.71 0.21 11.89
CA ILE A 209 7.32 1.35 11.18
C ILE A 209 6.35 1.88 10.11
N GLY A 210 5.74 1.00 9.32
CA GLY A 210 4.75 1.37 8.32
C GLY A 210 3.53 2.07 8.91
N PHE A 211 3.00 1.58 10.04
CA PHE A 211 1.93 2.24 10.78
C PHE A 211 2.37 3.60 11.34
N ALA A 212 3.58 3.71 11.89
CA ALA A 212 4.11 4.97 12.41
C ALA A 212 4.26 6.04 11.31
N ILE A 213 4.76 5.64 10.14
CA ILE A 213 4.84 6.50 8.95
C ILE A 213 3.42 6.91 8.51
N ALA A 214 2.48 5.95 8.44
CA ALA A 214 1.10 6.26 8.09
C ALA A 214 0.43 7.25 9.06
N MET A 215 0.72 7.17 10.36
CA MET A 215 0.24 8.15 11.36
C MET A 215 0.78 9.56 11.07
N ARG A 216 2.06 9.66 10.73
CA ARG A 216 2.71 10.96 10.44
C ARG A 216 2.20 11.57 9.15
N HIS A 217 2.14 10.80 8.07
CA HIS A 217 1.83 11.33 6.74
C HIS A 217 0.34 11.33 6.39
N GLY A 218 -0.48 10.54 7.09
CA GLY A 218 -1.91 10.40 6.78
C GLY A 218 -2.19 9.71 5.43
N PHE A 219 -1.20 9.06 4.82
CA PHE A 219 -1.37 8.33 3.56
C PHE A 219 -2.00 6.97 3.83
N LEU A 220 -3.24 6.81 3.37
CA LEU A 220 -3.99 5.57 3.50
C LEU A 220 -3.34 4.41 2.72
N SER A 221 -2.69 4.68 1.58
CA SER A 221 -2.03 3.65 0.77
C SER A 221 -0.88 2.95 1.51
N THR A 222 -0.08 3.70 2.28
CA THR A 222 1.04 3.14 3.05
C THR A 222 0.54 2.29 4.22
N ALA A 223 -0.52 2.72 4.92
CA ALA A 223 -1.15 1.92 5.97
C ALA A 223 -1.70 0.59 5.42
N MET A 224 -2.39 0.66 4.27
CA MET A 224 -2.94 -0.52 3.61
C MET A 224 -1.84 -1.48 3.18
N LEU A 225 -0.77 -0.97 2.57
CA LEU A 225 0.37 -1.79 2.17
C LEU A 225 1.00 -2.50 3.37
N SER A 226 1.22 -1.77 4.47
CA SER A 226 1.77 -2.33 5.70
C SER A 226 0.86 -3.41 6.29
N LEU A 227 -0.46 -3.18 6.26
CA LEU A 227 -1.45 -4.12 6.77
C LEU A 227 -1.53 -5.38 5.90
N ILE A 228 -1.59 -5.23 4.58
CA ILE A 228 -1.58 -6.34 3.62
C ILE A 228 -0.31 -7.17 3.80
N GLY A 229 0.85 -6.50 3.89
CA GLY A 229 2.13 -7.15 4.17
C GLY A 229 2.09 -7.93 5.48
N ALA A 230 1.56 -7.34 6.55
CA ALA A 230 1.46 -7.97 7.85
C ALA A 230 0.55 -9.21 7.85
N TYR A 231 -0.59 -9.18 7.16
CA TYR A 231 -1.43 -10.39 7.01
C TYR A 231 -0.78 -11.48 6.16
N LEU A 232 0.13 -11.11 5.25
CA LEU A 232 0.84 -12.07 4.41
C LEU A 232 1.94 -12.82 5.16
N VAL A 233 2.52 -12.22 6.23
CA VAL A 233 3.59 -12.82 7.05
C VAL A 233 3.27 -14.25 7.53
N PRO A 234 2.16 -14.53 8.22
CA PRO A 234 1.87 -15.88 8.72
C PRO A 234 1.69 -16.91 7.60
N ILE A 235 1.24 -16.48 6.41
CA ILE A 235 1.13 -17.34 5.23
C ILE A 235 2.54 -17.66 4.69
N LEU A 236 3.42 -16.65 4.65
CA LEU A 236 4.81 -16.80 4.19
C LEU A 236 5.69 -17.58 5.16
N LEU A 237 5.42 -17.50 6.46
CA LEU A 237 6.19 -18.15 7.53
C LEU A 237 5.51 -19.43 8.07
N ALA A 238 4.43 -19.89 7.44
CA ALA A 238 3.68 -21.06 7.88
C ALA A 238 4.61 -22.29 7.94
N ARG A 239 4.77 -22.87 9.14
CA ARG A 239 5.37 -24.18 9.36
C ARG A 239 4.45 -25.02 10.24
N SER A 240 4.55 -26.34 10.09
CA SER A 240 3.85 -27.35 10.89
C SER A 240 4.21 -27.35 12.37
N ASP A 241 5.32 -26.71 12.75
CA ASP A 241 5.94 -26.81 14.08
C ASP A 241 5.82 -25.50 14.88
N ALA A 242 5.07 -24.52 14.36
CA ALA A 242 4.78 -23.30 15.09
C ALA A 242 3.82 -23.59 16.25
N SER A 243 4.12 -23.03 17.43
CA SER A 243 3.21 -23.12 18.58
C SER A 243 1.81 -22.59 18.20
N PRO A 244 0.73 -23.27 18.64
CA PRO A 244 -0.65 -22.90 18.30
C PRO A 244 -1.04 -21.48 18.76
N LEU A 245 -0.27 -20.88 19.67
CA LEU A 245 -0.46 -19.51 20.15
C LEU A 245 0.07 -18.41 19.23
N VAL A 246 1.02 -18.70 18.33
CA VAL A 246 1.76 -17.66 17.60
C VAL A 246 0.85 -16.90 16.64
N LEU A 247 0.07 -17.61 15.82
CA LEU A 247 -0.81 -16.98 14.82
C LEU A 247 -1.95 -16.18 15.47
N PRO A 248 -2.71 -16.72 16.45
CA PRO A 248 -3.76 -15.96 17.14
C PRO A 248 -3.23 -14.68 17.78
N VAL A 249 -2.13 -14.76 18.53
CA VAL A 249 -1.53 -13.59 19.20
C VAL A 249 -1.08 -12.55 18.19
N TYR A 250 -0.47 -12.97 17.08
CA TYR A 250 -0.04 -12.08 16.01
C TYR A 250 -1.21 -11.32 15.37
N VAL A 251 -2.30 -12.02 15.01
CA VAL A 251 -3.48 -11.40 14.39
C VAL A 251 -4.19 -10.45 15.37
N LEU A 252 -4.23 -10.79 16.66
CA LEU A 252 -4.76 -9.91 17.70
C LEU A 252 -3.90 -8.65 17.86
N LEU A 253 -2.56 -8.79 17.88
CA LEU A 253 -1.65 -7.65 17.90
C LEU A 253 -1.83 -6.74 16.68
N LEU A 254 -2.01 -7.32 15.49
CA LEU A 254 -2.28 -6.56 14.27
C LEU A 254 -3.62 -5.80 14.35
N SER A 255 -4.62 -6.43 14.94
CA SER A 255 -5.93 -5.82 15.19
C SER A 255 -5.83 -4.65 16.18
N VAL A 256 -5.05 -4.79 17.27
CA VAL A 256 -4.75 -3.69 18.21
C VAL A 256 -3.98 -2.56 17.52
N ALA A 257 -2.97 -2.89 16.72
CA ALA A 257 -2.17 -1.91 16.00
C ALA A 257 -3.04 -1.07 15.04
N SER A 258 -3.94 -1.71 14.28
CA SER A 258 -4.88 -0.99 13.43
C SER A 258 -5.87 -0.16 14.23
N LEU A 259 -6.40 -0.69 15.34
CA LEU A 259 -7.30 0.04 16.24
C LEU A 259 -6.65 1.32 16.74
N SER A 260 -5.38 1.26 17.14
CA SER A 260 -4.63 2.44 17.57
C SER A 260 -4.60 3.52 16.48
N LEU A 261 -4.40 3.12 15.23
CA LEU A 261 -4.39 4.02 14.07
C LEU A 261 -5.72 4.74 13.86
N VAL A 262 -6.82 4.01 13.99
CA VAL A 262 -8.18 4.53 13.81
C VAL A 262 -8.54 5.51 14.93
N VAL A 263 -8.14 5.23 16.17
CA VAL A 263 -8.37 6.12 17.32
C VAL A 263 -7.64 7.46 17.16
N PHE A 264 -6.38 7.43 16.72
CA PHE A 264 -5.59 8.66 16.56
C PHE A 264 -6.02 9.50 15.34
N ARG A 265 -6.56 8.89 14.27
CA ARG A 265 -6.92 9.60 13.03
C ARG A 265 -8.24 9.07 12.40
N PRO A 266 -9.43 9.43 12.91
CA PRO A 266 -10.68 8.80 12.49
C PRO A 266 -11.17 9.11 11.05
N GLN A 267 -10.62 10.13 10.36
CA GLN A 267 -11.24 10.70 9.15
C GLN A 267 -10.86 10.03 7.81
N PRO A 268 -9.65 9.45 7.60
CA PRO A 268 -9.33 8.73 6.36
C PRO A 268 -9.33 7.19 6.49
N PHE A 269 -9.19 6.60 7.68
CA PHE A 269 -8.94 5.16 7.84
C PHE A 269 -10.19 4.27 7.92
N GLY A 270 -11.38 4.77 7.61
CA GLY A 270 -12.62 3.97 7.67
C GLY A 270 -12.57 2.67 6.84
N ARG A 271 -11.87 2.70 5.69
CA ARG A 271 -11.66 1.50 4.84
C ARG A 271 -10.66 0.50 5.43
N LEU A 272 -9.76 0.96 6.31
CA LEU A 272 -8.76 0.09 6.94
C LEU A 272 -9.44 -0.94 7.84
N ARG A 273 -10.53 -0.53 8.50
CA ARG A 273 -11.35 -1.40 9.32
C ARG A 273 -11.88 -2.60 8.55
N ASP A 274 -12.43 -2.36 7.35
CA ASP A 274 -13.01 -3.44 6.54
C ASP A 274 -11.93 -4.44 6.12
N VAL A 275 -10.73 -3.96 5.76
CA VAL A 275 -9.58 -4.82 5.41
C VAL A 275 -9.09 -5.63 6.62
N VAL A 276 -8.99 -5.02 7.80
CA VAL A 276 -8.62 -5.74 9.03
C VAL A 276 -9.64 -6.82 9.36
N TRP A 277 -10.92 -6.50 9.25
CA TRP A 277 -11.96 -7.44 9.61
C TRP A 277 -11.99 -8.64 8.67
N ILE A 278 -11.85 -8.40 7.36
CA ILE A 278 -11.71 -9.46 6.36
C ILE A 278 -10.44 -10.28 6.61
N GLY A 279 -9.29 -9.63 6.83
CA GLY A 279 -8.02 -10.30 7.07
C GLY A 279 -8.02 -11.17 8.32
N THR A 280 -8.47 -10.62 9.45
CA THR A 280 -8.60 -11.34 10.72
C THR A 280 -9.64 -12.46 10.63
N GLY A 281 -10.76 -12.23 9.93
CA GLY A 281 -11.80 -13.24 9.74
C GLY A 281 -11.34 -14.42 8.90
N VAL A 282 -10.73 -14.16 7.74
CA VAL A 282 -10.23 -15.20 6.83
C VAL A 282 -9.12 -16.02 7.49
N LEU A 283 -8.11 -15.33 8.04
CA LEU A 283 -6.94 -16.00 8.59
C LEU A 283 -7.27 -16.72 9.91
N GLY A 284 -8.12 -16.11 10.74
CA GLY A 284 -8.64 -16.73 11.95
C GLY A 284 -9.48 -17.97 11.64
N PHE A 285 -10.37 -17.89 10.65
CA PHE A 285 -11.19 -19.02 10.22
C PHE A 285 -10.35 -20.19 9.70
N PHE A 286 -9.38 -19.92 8.82
CA PHE A 286 -8.50 -20.97 8.32
C PHE A 286 -7.68 -21.61 9.44
N TRP A 287 -7.16 -20.82 10.38
CA TRP A 287 -6.46 -21.33 11.55
C TRP A 287 -7.37 -22.21 12.42
N THR A 288 -8.63 -21.83 12.64
CA THR A 288 -9.57 -22.66 13.40
C THR A 288 -9.91 -24.00 12.75
N LEU A 289 -9.88 -24.07 11.41
CA LEU A 289 -10.08 -25.34 10.70
C LEU A 289 -8.83 -26.23 10.76
N ALA A 290 -7.64 -25.62 10.80
CA ALA A 290 -6.38 -26.34 10.85
C ALA A 290 -6.04 -26.86 12.25
N GLU A 291 -6.52 -26.20 13.31
CA GLU A 291 -6.29 -26.61 14.69
C GLU A 291 -7.15 -27.82 15.07
N SER A 292 -6.51 -28.98 15.30
CA SER A 292 -7.18 -30.17 15.86
C SER A 292 -7.65 -29.88 17.29
N GLY A 293 -8.89 -30.26 17.62
CA GLY A 293 -9.70 -29.76 18.76
C GLY A 293 -9.15 -29.82 20.20
N ASP A 294 -7.90 -30.23 20.41
CA ASP A 294 -7.21 -30.23 21.72
C ASP A 294 -7.13 -28.81 22.34
N ASN A 295 -7.12 -27.76 21.52
CA ASN A 295 -6.99 -26.35 21.96
C ASN A 295 -8.25 -25.51 21.75
N THR A 296 -9.44 -26.11 21.88
CA THR A 296 -10.74 -25.43 21.67
C THR A 296 -10.88 -24.13 22.50
N TRP A 297 -10.33 -24.09 23.71
CA TRP A 297 -10.39 -22.89 24.56
C TRP A 297 -9.60 -21.70 23.98
N ILE A 298 -8.47 -21.94 23.30
CA ILE A 298 -7.66 -20.89 22.64
C ILE A 298 -8.44 -20.30 21.48
N VAL A 299 -9.11 -21.17 20.71
CA VAL A 299 -9.99 -20.77 19.61
C VAL A 299 -11.12 -19.86 20.09
N LEU A 300 -11.81 -20.27 21.17
CA LEU A 300 -12.90 -19.46 21.75
C LEU A 300 -12.37 -18.12 22.31
N ALA A 301 -11.24 -18.14 23.01
CA ALA A 301 -10.62 -16.92 23.53
C ALA A 301 -10.22 -15.95 22.40
N PHE A 302 -9.62 -16.46 21.32
CA PHE A 302 -9.25 -15.67 20.15
C PHE A 302 -10.47 -14.96 19.54
N TRP A 303 -11.54 -15.69 19.26
CA TRP A 303 -12.75 -15.11 18.67
C TRP A 303 -13.46 -14.14 19.61
N ALA A 304 -13.49 -14.42 20.91
CA ALA A 304 -14.07 -13.52 21.91
C ALA A 304 -13.30 -12.18 21.98
N VAL A 305 -11.96 -12.25 21.99
CA VAL A 305 -11.11 -11.05 21.99
C VAL A 305 -11.22 -10.30 20.67
N ALA A 306 -11.16 -10.99 19.52
CA ALA A 306 -11.31 -10.36 18.20
C ALA A 306 -12.67 -9.65 18.05
N TRP A 307 -13.76 -10.27 18.51
CA TRP A 307 -15.08 -9.66 18.57
C TRP A 307 -15.11 -8.45 19.51
N GLY A 308 -14.53 -8.56 20.70
CA GLY A 308 -14.43 -7.47 21.67
C GLY A 308 -13.68 -6.25 21.11
N LEU A 309 -12.56 -6.46 20.41
CA LEU A 309 -11.82 -5.40 19.72
C LEU A 309 -12.68 -4.70 18.66
N HIS A 310 -13.44 -5.47 17.89
CA HIS A 310 -14.31 -4.91 16.86
C HIS A 310 -15.39 -4.00 17.47
N GLN A 311 -16.01 -4.46 18.56
CA GLN A 311 -16.99 -3.64 19.30
C GLN A 311 -16.35 -2.40 19.91
N ALA A 312 -15.14 -2.53 20.47
CA ALA A 312 -14.40 -1.39 20.99
C ALA A 312 -14.12 -0.35 19.89
N GLU A 313 -13.75 -0.78 18.69
CA GLU A 313 -13.54 0.11 17.53
C GLU A 313 -14.81 0.85 17.13
N LEU A 314 -15.95 0.15 17.08
CA LEU A 314 -17.26 0.76 16.77
C LEU A 314 -17.66 1.79 17.83
N LEU A 315 -17.45 1.49 19.10
CA LEU A 315 -17.75 2.40 20.21
C LEU A 315 -16.82 3.62 20.21
N LEU A 316 -15.52 3.42 19.99
CA LEU A 316 -14.53 4.50 19.94
C LEU A 316 -14.76 5.40 18.72
N SER A 317 -15.07 4.82 17.56
CA SER A 317 -15.40 5.59 16.34
C SER A 317 -16.72 6.36 16.48
N ALA A 318 -17.74 5.79 17.13
CA ALA A 318 -18.98 6.49 17.46
C ALA A 318 -18.74 7.66 18.44
N ARG A 319 -17.88 7.47 19.43
CA ARG A 319 -17.46 8.54 20.35
C ARG A 319 -16.69 9.63 19.60
N ALA A 320 -15.71 9.29 18.77
CA ALA A 320 -14.92 10.28 18.02
C ALA A 320 -15.78 11.19 17.12
N ARG A 321 -16.82 10.67 16.48
CA ARG A 321 -17.76 11.47 15.67
C ARG A 321 -18.55 12.48 16.51
N ARG A 322 -18.91 12.14 17.75
CA ARG A 322 -19.61 13.05 18.69
C ARG A 322 -18.74 14.22 19.14
N TRP A 323 -17.42 14.09 19.11
CA TRP A 323 -16.51 15.20 19.45
C TRP A 323 -16.36 16.20 18.31
N SER A 324 -16.50 15.76 17.04
CA SER A 324 -16.47 16.67 15.89
C SER A 324 -17.77 17.45 15.66
N THR A 325 -18.89 17.01 16.23
CA THR A 325 -20.20 17.66 16.06
C THR A 325 -20.62 18.51 17.26
N ARG A 326 -19.77 18.67 18.28
CA ARG A 326 -20.01 19.70 19.31
C ARG A 326 -19.95 21.06 18.62
N PRO A 327 -21.06 21.80 18.51
CA PRO A 327 -21.01 23.17 18.04
C PRO A 327 -20.12 23.93 19.01
N ALA A 328 -19.19 24.74 18.51
CA ALA A 328 -18.50 25.74 19.31
C ALA A 328 -19.53 26.82 19.75
N HIS A 329 -20.45 26.45 20.63
CA HIS A 329 -21.38 27.35 21.29
C HIS A 329 -21.16 27.24 22.80
N ARG A 330 -20.32 28.16 23.29
CA ARG A 330 -20.32 28.80 24.62
C ARG A 330 -18.90 29.03 25.13
N ALA A 331 -18.32 30.15 24.72
CA ALA A 331 -17.51 30.99 25.58
C ALA A 331 -17.63 32.43 25.06
N GLY A 332 -18.33 33.29 25.79
CA GLY A 332 -18.53 34.69 25.42
C GLY A 332 -19.89 35.24 25.81
N GLY A 333 -20.24 35.18 27.10
CA GLY A 333 -21.29 36.02 27.64
C GLY A 333 -20.78 37.46 27.80
N GLY A 334 -21.49 38.40 27.18
CA GLY A 334 -21.66 39.78 27.65
C GLY A 334 -20.47 40.74 27.55
N THR A 335 -20.43 41.55 26.50
CA THR A 335 -20.58 43.02 26.62
C THR A 335 -21.14 43.55 25.30
N GLY A 336 -22.14 44.42 25.40
CA GLY A 336 -22.94 44.88 24.28
C GLY A 336 -22.13 45.69 23.27
N VAL A 337 -22.24 45.31 22.00
CA VAL A 337 -22.06 46.21 20.87
C VAL A 337 -23.21 45.97 19.90
N SER A 338 -24.10 46.95 19.85
CA SER A 338 -25.16 47.11 18.88
C SER A 338 -24.59 47.05 17.45
N SER A 339 -25.01 46.06 16.67
CA SER A 339 -24.89 46.07 15.21
C SER A 339 -26.29 46.00 14.60
N PRO A 340 -26.69 46.97 13.76
CA PRO A 340 -28.02 47.00 13.19
C PRO A 340 -28.19 45.97 12.07
N CYS A 341 -29.33 45.32 12.17
CA CYS A 341 -30.00 44.48 11.21
C CYS A 341 -29.99 45.08 9.80
N CYS A 342 -29.56 44.32 8.79
CA CYS A 342 -30.05 44.50 7.43
C CYS A 342 -30.07 43.18 6.68
N SER A 343 -31.11 42.40 6.95
CA SER A 343 -31.64 41.38 6.06
C SER A 343 -32.05 42.02 4.74
N ARG A 344 -31.30 41.79 3.65
CA ARG A 344 -31.75 42.16 2.31
C ARG A 344 -32.20 40.91 1.57
N SER A 345 -33.49 40.65 1.70
CA SER A 345 -34.26 39.77 0.82
C SER A 345 -34.07 40.20 -0.63
N ARG A 346 -33.50 39.31 -1.46
CA ARG A 346 -33.53 39.46 -2.92
C ARG A 346 -34.63 38.57 -3.48
N ARG A 347 -35.78 39.18 -3.75
CA ARG A 347 -36.81 38.63 -4.64
C ARG A 347 -37.01 39.59 -5.81
N ARG A 348 -36.77 39.03 -7.01
CA ARG A 348 -37.44 39.27 -8.31
C ARG A 348 -37.08 40.48 -9.21
N ARG A 349 -37.07 40.12 -10.52
CA ARG A 349 -37.10 40.89 -11.78
C ARG A 349 -35.74 41.51 -12.14
N GLY A 350 -35.15 41.30 -13.31
CA GLY A 350 -35.71 41.16 -14.65
C GLY A 350 -35.49 42.48 -15.40
N ARG A 351 -34.88 42.40 -16.60
CA ARG A 351 -34.67 43.44 -17.63
C ARG A 351 -33.45 44.40 -17.52
N SER A 352 -32.58 44.22 -18.51
CA SER A 352 -31.99 45.21 -19.45
C SER A 352 -31.34 46.49 -18.94
N GLY A 353 -30.14 46.76 -19.45
CA GLY A 353 -29.85 48.07 -20.05
C GLY A 353 -28.79 48.93 -19.36
N SER A 354 -27.64 49.03 -20.03
CA SER A 354 -26.79 50.22 -20.22
C SER A 354 -26.30 51.07 -19.02
N ARG A 355 -24.96 51.11 -18.91
CA ARG A 355 -24.07 52.29 -18.78
C ARG A 355 -24.66 53.57 -18.15
N ARG A 356 -24.00 54.09 -17.11
CA ARG A 356 -23.32 55.42 -17.14
C ARG A 356 -22.47 55.68 -15.90
N SER A 357 -21.27 56.18 -16.18
CA SER A 357 -20.33 56.87 -15.31
C SER A 357 -20.93 58.20 -14.80
N CYS A 358 -20.58 58.61 -13.58
CA CYS A 358 -20.27 60.01 -13.29
C CYS A 358 -19.56 60.15 -11.93
N SER A 359 -18.29 60.53 -12.01
CA SER A 359 -17.47 61.07 -10.92
C SER A 359 -17.96 62.47 -10.51
N GLY A 360 -18.08 62.73 -9.21
CA GLY A 360 -18.45 64.03 -8.65
C GLY A 360 -17.63 64.34 -7.39
N ARG A 361 -17.15 65.58 -7.30
CA ARG A 361 -16.01 66.07 -6.51
C ARG A 361 -16.48 67.00 -5.36
N LYS A 362 -15.64 67.14 -4.32
CA LYS A 362 -15.58 68.21 -3.26
C LYS A 362 -16.65 68.07 -2.13
N ARG A 363 -16.41 68.34 -0.83
CA ARG A 363 -15.60 69.36 -0.09
C ARG A 363 -15.19 68.77 1.28
N LEU A 364 -13.94 68.87 1.76
CA LEU A 364 -13.39 69.93 2.64
C LEU A 364 -14.24 70.27 3.89
N CYS A 365 -13.79 69.82 5.07
CA CYS A 365 -13.79 70.64 6.28
C CYS A 365 -12.60 70.26 7.17
N ARG A 366 -11.88 71.30 7.59
CA ARG A 366 -10.56 71.34 8.22
C ARG A 366 -10.76 71.71 9.70
N THR A 367 -9.73 71.44 10.51
CA THR A 367 -9.39 72.05 11.82
C THR A 367 -10.20 71.70 13.06
N GLY A 368 -9.47 71.30 14.11
CA GLY A 368 -9.99 71.18 15.47
C GLY A 368 -9.00 70.61 16.49
N SER A 369 -7.71 71.00 16.43
CA SER A 369 -6.75 70.65 17.49
C SER A 369 -7.01 71.47 18.75
N ARG A 370 -7.30 70.82 19.89
CA ARG A 370 -7.16 71.45 21.21
C ARG A 370 -6.50 70.51 22.23
N ARG A 371 -5.26 70.87 22.54
CA ARG A 371 -4.44 70.51 23.72
C ARG A 371 -5.20 70.60 25.05
N ARG A 372 -4.91 69.67 25.98
CA ARG A 372 -4.50 69.91 27.39
C ARG A 372 -4.02 68.56 27.98
N ARG A 373 -2.71 68.44 28.29
CA ARG A 373 -2.03 68.52 29.62
C ARG A 373 -2.34 67.29 30.50
N ARG A 374 -1.40 66.35 30.68
CA ARG A 374 -0.22 66.29 31.58
C ARG A 374 -0.56 65.83 33.02
N LEU A 375 0.10 64.72 33.39
CA LEU A 375 0.71 64.36 34.68
C LEU A 375 -0.19 64.03 35.88
N SER A 376 -0.12 62.76 36.29
CA SER A 376 0.51 62.31 37.54
C SER A 376 0.93 60.85 37.40
#